data_AF-A0A2T0KCB0-F1
#
_entry.id   AF-A0A2T0KCB0-F1
#
_cell.length_a   1.000
_cell.length_b   1.000
_cell.length_c   1.000
_cell.angle_alpha   90.00
_cell.angle_beta   90.00
_cell.angle_gamma   90.00
#
_symmetry.space_group_name_H-M   'P 1'
#
loop_
_entity.id
_entity.type
_entity.pdbx_description
1 polymer ?
#
loop_
_entity_poly.entity_id
_entity_poly.type
_entity_poly.pdbx_seq_one_letter_code
_entity_poly.pdbx_strand_id
1 'polypeptide(L)'
;MEPSSRNDGPGVLGSLADEGFTSLRRAAAPRAERYGIGRSLRERSPRSDVAHWRAPDRRPDPVRLVAASHEGRVERLVPVRVGRMIASPYTFLRGTAGLMADDFAGLPSTGITPVICGDAHLGNFGFYASPERELVFDLNDFDEAHPGPWEWDLRRLTVSVHVAGRVSGFRENSCSDAVRHCVEAYREHIAHLAEEPLLARSFDRMDVNGMRSVASKASFRDEIERAARRARRRTSDRALPRFTERNDGALRLVEEPPLITRLPDDEREQLAEALDGYLSTLRPHWARILGGYRIVDIAHKVVGVGSVGLRAYVALCEGSDPDDVLFLQLKQARRSVVARHQHGALAWHRHQGQRVVEYQQVLQTVSDPLLGWTTVGRHQYYVRQFRDMKGAIVVEDVNAESLADYARICGYLLAKSHARTSGASMISGYVGSGDKLDESLARFARAYADQVESDHAALVAAVRRGELPAEPAH
;
A
#
# COMPACT_ATOMS: atom_id res chain seq x y z
N MET A 1 0.17 -45.90 29.25
CA MET A 1 0.26 -44.66 30.06
C MET A 1 1.03 -43.67 29.19
N GLU A 2 0.33 -43.02 28.26
CA GLU A 2 0.92 -42.05 27.33
C GLU A 2 0.71 -40.64 27.90
N PRO A 3 1.72 -39.75 27.87
CA PRO A 3 1.55 -38.40 28.35
C PRO A 3 0.91 -37.53 27.27
N SER A 4 -0.25 -37.00 27.63
CA SER A 4 -0.87 -35.82 27.04
C SER A 4 0.06 -34.61 27.13
N SER A 5 0.30 -33.92 26.01
CA SER A 5 0.72 -32.53 26.00
C SER A 5 -0.14 -31.75 25.00
N ARG A 6 -1.22 -31.15 25.49
CA ARG A 6 -1.95 -30.08 24.79
C ARG A 6 -1.04 -28.86 24.74
N ASN A 7 -0.74 -28.39 23.53
CA ASN A 7 -0.06 -27.14 23.29
C ASN A 7 -1.11 -26.13 22.81
N ASP A 8 -1.70 -25.38 23.76
CA ASP A 8 -2.65 -24.30 23.49
C ASP A 8 -1.89 -23.01 23.12
N GLY A 9 -1.44 -22.92 21.88
CA GLY A 9 -1.06 -21.65 21.23
C GLY A 9 -2.17 -21.20 20.27
N PRO A 10 -2.21 -19.93 19.83
CA PRO A 10 -3.17 -19.48 18.82
C PRO A 10 -2.93 -20.30 17.55
N GLY A 11 -3.82 -21.26 17.32
CA GLY A 11 -3.76 -22.16 16.20
C GLY A 11 -3.84 -21.37 14.91
N VAL A 12 -2.69 -21.23 14.23
CA VAL A 12 -2.68 -21.02 12.79
C VAL A 12 -3.43 -22.22 12.24
N LEU A 13 -4.70 -22.03 11.87
CA LEU A 13 -5.44 -23.01 11.10
C LEU A 13 -4.52 -23.35 9.93
N GLY A 14 -4.03 -24.59 9.89
CA GLY A 14 -3.24 -25.08 8.76
C GLY A 14 -3.97 -24.64 7.51
N SER A 15 -3.23 -23.92 6.65
CA SER A 15 -3.73 -23.30 5.42
C SER A 15 -4.99 -24.03 4.95
N LEU A 16 -6.14 -23.36 4.94
CA LEU A 16 -7.37 -23.83 4.31
C LEU A 16 -7.12 -23.92 2.79
N ALA A 17 -6.14 -24.74 2.42
CA ALA A 17 -5.55 -24.87 1.11
C ALA A 17 -6.56 -25.64 0.25
N ASP A 18 -7.46 -24.88 -0.35
CA ASP A 18 -8.31 -25.37 -1.42
C ASP A 18 -7.40 -25.69 -2.63
N GLU A 19 -6.95 -26.96 -2.72
CA GLU A 19 -6.10 -27.45 -3.81
C GLU A 19 -6.74 -27.29 -5.21
N GLY A 20 -8.03 -26.96 -5.29
CA GLY A 20 -8.68 -26.71 -6.57
C GLY A 20 -8.28 -25.40 -7.25
N PHE A 21 -7.55 -24.51 -6.57
CA PHE A 21 -6.95 -23.33 -7.20
C PHE A 21 -5.56 -23.58 -7.79
N THR A 22 -5.01 -24.79 -7.66
CA THR A 22 -3.66 -25.11 -8.16
C THR A 22 -3.67 -26.05 -9.37
N SER A 23 -4.85 -26.49 -9.85
CA SER A 23 -4.95 -27.42 -10.98
C SER A 23 -6.26 -27.27 -11.75
N LEU A 24 -6.17 -27.12 -13.08
CA LEU A 24 -7.35 -27.14 -13.97
C LEU A 24 -8.06 -28.50 -14.01
N ARG A 25 -7.47 -29.55 -13.43
CA ARG A 25 -8.04 -30.90 -13.36
C ARG A 25 -8.88 -31.13 -12.08
N ARG A 26 -8.88 -30.18 -11.15
CA ARG A 26 -9.55 -30.29 -9.86
C ARG A 26 -10.49 -29.10 -9.70
N ALA A 27 -11.71 -29.36 -9.23
CA ALA A 27 -12.61 -28.29 -8.87
C ALA A 27 -12.18 -27.69 -7.51
N ALA A 28 -12.27 -26.37 -7.39
CA ALA A 28 -12.19 -25.69 -6.11
C ALA A 28 -13.45 -25.96 -5.28
N ALA A 29 -13.34 -25.85 -3.96
CA ALA A 29 -14.46 -26.01 -3.05
C ALA A 29 -15.63 -25.09 -3.46
N PRO A 30 -16.89 -25.54 -3.43
CA PRO A 30 -18.04 -24.70 -3.78
C PRO A 30 -18.09 -23.41 -2.95
N ARG A 31 -18.61 -22.32 -3.55
CA ARG A 31 -18.72 -21.01 -2.88
C ARG A 31 -19.52 -21.09 -1.57
N ALA A 32 -20.60 -21.86 -1.56
CA ALA A 32 -21.46 -22.05 -0.39
C ALA A 32 -20.69 -22.73 0.77
N GLU A 33 -19.83 -23.70 0.46
CA GLU A 33 -18.98 -24.36 1.47
C GLU A 33 -17.98 -23.37 2.06
N ARG A 34 -17.26 -22.63 1.20
CA ARG A 34 -16.32 -21.58 1.65
C ARG A 34 -17.02 -20.49 2.46
N TYR A 35 -18.23 -20.10 2.08
CA TYR A 35 -19.05 -19.18 2.88
C TYR A 35 -19.39 -19.77 4.25
N GLY A 36 -19.77 -21.05 4.31
CA GLY A 36 -20.00 -21.79 5.54
C GLY A 36 -18.79 -21.83 6.47
N ILE A 37 -17.59 -22.07 5.91
CA ILE A 37 -16.32 -21.99 6.65
C ILE A 37 -16.13 -20.59 7.25
N GLY A 38 -16.27 -19.54 6.44
CA GLY A 38 -16.18 -18.17 6.93
C GLY A 38 -17.15 -17.86 8.07
N ARG A 39 -18.40 -18.32 7.92
CA ARG A 39 -19.45 -18.13 8.93
C ARG A 39 -19.13 -18.84 10.26
N SER A 40 -18.58 -20.05 10.23
CA SER A 40 -18.26 -20.80 11.45
C SER A 40 -17.11 -20.18 12.25
N LEU A 41 -16.21 -19.41 11.60
CA LEU A 41 -15.12 -18.72 12.28
C LEU A 41 -15.60 -17.71 13.34
N ARG A 42 -16.86 -17.25 13.26
CA ARG A 42 -17.48 -16.37 14.27
C ARG A 42 -17.58 -16.99 15.66
N GLU A 43 -17.56 -18.32 15.76
CA GLU A 43 -17.60 -19.03 17.06
C GLU A 43 -16.28 -18.87 17.82
N ARG A 44 -15.16 -18.81 17.09
CA ARG A 44 -13.80 -18.69 17.66
C ARG A 44 -13.29 -17.25 17.68
N SER A 45 -13.73 -16.45 16.72
CA SER A 45 -13.40 -15.03 16.61
C SER A 45 -14.68 -14.23 16.34
N PRO A 46 -15.52 -13.98 17.36
CA PRO A 46 -16.68 -13.10 17.21
C PRO A 46 -16.31 -11.76 16.59
N ARG A 47 -17.18 -11.21 15.73
CA ARG A 47 -16.96 -9.89 15.11
C ARG A 47 -16.80 -8.76 16.14
N SER A 48 -17.38 -8.92 17.34
CA SER A 48 -17.21 -7.99 18.46
C SER A 48 -15.77 -7.93 18.97
N ASP A 49 -15.00 -9.00 18.85
CA ASP A 49 -13.64 -9.08 19.39
C ASP A 49 -12.68 -8.20 18.58
N VAL A 50 -13.02 -7.95 17.31
CA VAL A 50 -12.32 -7.00 16.44
C VAL A 50 -12.41 -5.56 16.99
N ALA A 51 -13.38 -5.25 17.85
CA ALA A 51 -13.61 -3.90 18.36
C ALA A 51 -12.59 -3.42 19.38
N HIS A 52 -11.84 -4.33 19.99
CA HIS A 52 -11.07 -4.03 21.18
C HIS A 52 -9.59 -3.82 20.82
N TRP A 53 -9.08 -2.65 21.20
CA TRP A 53 -7.65 -2.39 21.27
C TRP A 53 -7.26 -2.09 22.71
N ARG A 54 -6.22 -2.78 23.18
CA ARG A 54 -5.48 -2.46 24.40
C ARG A 54 -4.02 -2.80 24.13
N ALA A 55 -3.14 -1.83 24.31
CA ALA A 55 -1.70 -2.07 24.19
C ALA A 55 -1.27 -3.17 25.19
N PRO A 56 -0.53 -4.20 24.73
CA PRO A 56 0.07 -5.18 25.63
C PRO A 56 1.02 -4.54 26.63
N ASP A 57 1.13 -5.08 27.85
CA ASP A 57 2.00 -4.52 28.91
C ASP A 57 3.49 -4.44 28.49
N ARG A 58 3.91 -5.32 27.58
CA ARG A 58 5.27 -5.36 27.01
C ARG A 58 5.33 -4.88 25.56
N ARG A 59 4.38 -4.03 25.13
CA ARG A 59 4.40 -3.43 23.80
C ARG A 59 5.74 -2.71 23.59
N PRO A 60 6.46 -2.95 22.48
CA PRO A 60 7.72 -2.27 22.21
C PRO A 60 7.56 -0.75 22.14
N ASP A 61 8.58 -0.03 22.58
CA ASP A 61 8.62 1.43 22.51
C ASP A 61 8.54 1.90 21.03
N PRO A 62 7.56 2.74 20.66
CA PRO A 62 7.42 3.25 19.30
C PRO A 62 8.67 3.97 18.79
N VAL A 63 9.39 4.69 19.67
CA VAL A 63 10.62 5.40 19.30
C VAL A 63 11.72 4.41 18.92
N ARG A 64 11.87 3.32 19.68
CA ARG A 64 12.84 2.25 19.36
C ARG A 64 12.48 1.52 18.07
N LEU A 65 11.20 1.27 17.81
CA LEU A 65 10.76 0.66 16.55
C LEU A 65 11.05 1.57 15.35
N VAL A 66 10.81 2.88 15.49
CA VAL A 66 11.17 3.86 14.45
C VAL A 66 12.69 3.87 14.24
N ALA A 67 13.48 3.89 15.32
CA ALA A 67 14.94 3.85 15.26
C ALA A 67 15.44 2.58 14.54
N ALA A 68 14.94 1.40 14.94
CA ALA A 68 15.30 0.13 14.32
C ALA A 68 14.93 0.10 12.83
N SER A 69 13.81 0.72 12.43
CA SER A 69 13.41 0.79 11.03
C SER A 69 14.33 1.66 10.15
N HIS A 70 15.27 2.41 10.74
CA HIS A 70 16.32 3.13 9.99
C HIS A 70 17.48 2.24 9.55
N GLU A 71 17.62 1.03 10.10
CA GLU A 71 18.68 0.11 9.70
C GLU A 71 18.63 -0.16 8.18
N GLY A 72 19.78 0.00 7.53
CA GLY A 72 19.97 -0.18 6.07
C GLY A 72 19.52 0.99 5.20
N ARG A 73 18.96 2.07 5.78
CA ARG A 73 18.60 3.30 5.07
C ARG A 73 19.84 4.15 4.78
N VAL A 74 19.71 5.05 3.81
CA VAL A 74 20.67 6.12 3.53
C VAL A 74 20.66 7.11 4.70
N GLU A 75 21.77 7.15 5.44
CA GLU A 75 21.88 7.85 6.73
C GLU A 75 21.50 9.33 6.65
N ARG A 76 22.02 10.06 5.66
CA ARG A 76 21.72 11.49 5.45
C ARG A 76 20.24 11.82 5.22
N LEU A 77 19.40 10.81 4.93
CA LEU A 77 17.96 10.97 4.70
C LEU A 77 17.11 10.56 5.90
N VAL A 78 17.72 10.01 6.95
CA VAL A 78 17.03 9.70 8.20
C VAL A 78 16.38 10.94 8.81
N PRO A 79 17.05 12.11 8.91
CA PRO A 79 16.43 13.33 9.45
C PRO A 79 15.20 13.79 8.65
N VAL A 80 15.25 13.72 7.32
CA VAL A 80 14.09 14.01 6.44
C VAL A 80 12.92 13.08 6.74
N ARG A 81 13.19 11.78 6.95
CA ARG A 81 12.14 10.80 7.31
C ARG A 81 11.48 11.17 8.62
N VAL A 82 12.28 11.38 9.67
CA VAL A 82 11.75 11.70 11.00
C VAL A 82 10.97 13.01 10.95
N GLY A 83 11.48 14.02 10.26
CA GLY A 83 10.79 15.29 9.99
C GLY A 83 9.39 15.13 9.41
N ARG A 84 9.26 14.31 8.36
CA ARG A 84 7.94 14.00 7.75
C ARG A 84 7.04 13.21 8.70
N MET A 85 7.59 12.30 9.50
CA MET A 85 6.82 11.49 10.44
C MET A 85 6.29 12.31 11.63
N ILE A 86 7.02 13.31 12.11
CA ILE A 86 6.57 14.15 13.22
C ILE A 86 5.59 15.26 12.81
N ALA A 87 5.38 15.48 11.50
CA ALA A 87 4.51 16.55 11.01
C ALA A 87 3.04 16.42 11.47
N SER A 88 2.49 15.21 11.54
CA SER A 88 1.17 14.95 12.12
C SER A 88 1.00 13.47 12.52
N PRO A 89 0.02 13.14 13.38
CA PRO A 89 -0.34 11.74 13.65
C PRO A 89 -0.66 10.93 12.38
N TYR A 90 -1.24 11.57 11.36
CA TYR A 90 -1.54 10.92 10.09
C TYR A 90 -0.27 10.59 9.29
N THR A 91 0.72 11.49 9.23
CA THR A 91 2.00 11.18 8.56
C THR A 91 2.83 10.16 9.36
N PHE A 92 2.74 10.18 10.69
CA PHE A 92 3.29 9.14 11.55
C PHE A 92 2.72 7.76 11.21
N LEU A 93 1.38 7.62 11.18
CA LEU A 93 0.69 6.38 10.80
C LEU A 93 1.17 5.82 9.47
N ARG A 94 1.31 6.69 8.45
CA ARG A 94 1.83 6.32 7.12
C ARG A 94 3.29 5.89 7.14
N GLY A 95 4.07 6.32 8.14
CA GLY A 95 5.47 5.97 8.31
C GLY A 95 5.73 4.70 9.12
N THR A 96 4.70 4.11 9.73
CA THR A 96 4.81 3.08 10.78
C THR A 96 3.99 1.80 10.51
N ALA A 97 3.90 1.38 9.23
CA ALA A 97 3.29 0.09 8.86
C ALA A 97 3.82 -1.10 9.68
N GLY A 98 5.14 -1.13 9.91
CA GLY A 98 5.77 -2.16 10.76
C GLY A 98 5.24 -2.17 12.20
N LEU A 99 5.17 -1.02 12.86
CA LEU A 99 4.67 -0.94 14.24
C LEU A 99 3.22 -1.45 14.34
N MET A 100 2.35 -1.06 13.39
CA MET A 100 0.98 -1.55 13.39
C MET A 100 0.91 -3.06 13.11
N ALA A 101 1.78 -3.58 12.23
CA ALA A 101 1.88 -5.03 12.02
C ALA A 101 2.32 -5.79 13.27
N ASP A 102 3.23 -5.23 14.10
CA ASP A 102 3.60 -5.81 15.40
C ASP A 102 2.42 -5.84 16.37
N ASP A 103 1.65 -4.76 16.43
CA ASP A 103 0.45 -4.70 17.26
C ASP A 103 -0.62 -5.68 16.80
N PHE A 104 -0.84 -5.78 15.49
CA PHE A 104 -1.89 -6.61 14.91
C PHE A 104 -1.59 -8.11 15.00
N ALA A 105 -0.32 -8.50 15.07
CA ALA A 105 0.10 -9.89 15.25
C ALA A 105 -0.41 -10.51 16.57
N GLY A 106 -0.65 -9.69 17.60
CA GLY A 106 -1.21 -10.14 18.88
C GLY A 106 -2.74 -10.16 18.94
N LEU A 107 -3.44 -9.68 17.90
CA LEU A 107 -4.90 -9.57 17.91
C LEU A 107 -5.57 -10.83 17.37
N PRO A 108 -6.84 -11.09 17.74
CA PRO A 108 -7.64 -12.16 17.14
C PRO A 108 -7.65 -12.04 15.61
N SER A 109 -7.51 -13.21 14.96
CA SER A 109 -7.56 -13.39 13.52
C SER A 109 -8.43 -14.59 13.17
N THR A 110 -9.15 -14.48 12.07
CA THR A 110 -9.94 -15.58 11.50
C THR A 110 -9.08 -16.67 10.86
N GLY A 111 -7.80 -16.38 10.57
CA GLY A 111 -6.92 -17.26 9.80
C GLY A 111 -7.18 -17.23 8.29
N ILE A 112 -8.06 -16.36 7.79
CA ILE A 112 -8.25 -16.16 6.35
C ILE A 112 -7.11 -15.26 5.84
N THR A 113 -6.20 -15.81 5.04
CA THR A 113 -4.99 -15.11 4.61
C THR A 113 -4.93 -14.90 3.09
N PRO A 114 -5.73 -13.96 2.52
CA PRO A 114 -5.52 -13.50 1.14
C PRO A 114 -4.14 -12.83 1.01
N VAL A 115 -3.77 -12.46 -0.21
CA VAL A 115 -2.74 -11.42 -0.36
C VAL A 115 -3.36 -10.10 0.13
N ILE A 116 -2.70 -9.45 1.08
CA ILE A 116 -3.06 -8.12 1.57
C ILE A 116 -2.05 -7.10 1.05
N CYS A 117 -2.44 -5.82 1.00
CA CYS A 117 -1.57 -4.69 0.72
C CYS A 117 -0.50 -4.50 1.82
N GLY A 118 -0.86 -4.75 3.08
CA GLY A 118 0.03 -4.60 4.24
C GLY A 118 0.23 -3.14 4.69
N ASP A 119 -0.12 -2.17 3.84
CA ASP A 119 -0.05 -0.74 4.11
C ASP A 119 -1.34 0.00 3.66
N ALA A 120 -2.51 -0.60 3.90
CA ALA A 120 -3.79 0.00 3.52
C ALA A 120 -4.13 1.23 4.37
N HIS A 121 -4.07 2.42 3.78
CA HIS A 121 -4.47 3.69 4.40
C HIS A 121 -5.01 4.66 3.34
N LEU A 122 -5.75 5.70 3.71
CA LEU A 122 -6.36 6.65 2.76
C LEU A 122 -5.36 7.18 1.72
N GLY A 123 -4.17 7.61 2.14
CA GLY A 123 -3.12 8.08 1.23
C GLY A 123 -2.46 7.03 0.33
N ASN A 124 -2.86 5.75 0.40
CA ASN A 124 -2.34 4.65 -0.42
C ASN A 124 -3.31 4.30 -1.57
N PHE A 125 -4.34 5.12 -1.80
CA PHE A 125 -5.20 5.05 -2.97
C PHE A 125 -4.94 6.23 -3.89
N GLY A 126 -5.07 6.05 -5.19
CA GLY A 126 -4.90 7.16 -6.12
C GLY A 126 -5.03 6.80 -7.58
N PHE A 127 -4.88 7.83 -8.40
CA PHE A 127 -4.98 7.75 -9.85
C PHE A 127 -3.69 7.28 -10.49
N TYR A 128 -3.83 6.50 -11.55
CA TYR A 128 -2.77 6.14 -12.50
C TYR A 128 -3.40 5.78 -13.86
N ALA A 129 -2.57 5.60 -14.89
CA ALA A 129 -3.06 5.21 -16.21
C ALA A 129 -3.17 3.69 -16.35
N SER A 130 -4.23 3.22 -17.00
CA SER A 130 -4.30 1.85 -17.52
C SER A 130 -3.37 1.69 -18.75
N PRO A 131 -3.09 0.46 -19.20
CA PRO A 131 -2.38 0.23 -20.47
C PRO A 131 -3.03 0.94 -21.67
N GLU A 132 -4.36 1.10 -21.65
CA GLU A 132 -5.14 1.83 -22.65
C GLU A 132 -5.12 3.36 -22.46
N ARG A 133 -4.33 3.87 -21.50
CA ARG A 133 -4.20 5.29 -21.13
C ARG A 133 -5.45 5.91 -20.51
N GLU A 134 -6.37 5.08 -20.01
CA GLU A 134 -7.53 5.54 -19.25
C GLU A 134 -7.17 5.80 -17.79
N LEU A 135 -7.78 6.81 -17.18
CA LEU A 135 -7.50 7.16 -15.80
C LEU A 135 -8.29 6.26 -14.85
N VAL A 136 -7.58 5.44 -14.09
CA VAL A 136 -8.13 4.51 -13.09
C VAL A 136 -7.75 4.94 -11.68
N PHE A 137 -8.51 4.50 -10.67
CA PHE A 137 -8.25 4.77 -9.26
C PHE A 137 -8.20 3.46 -8.46
N ASP A 138 -7.09 3.19 -7.77
CA ASP A 138 -6.86 1.93 -7.05
C ASP A 138 -5.81 2.09 -5.94
N LEU A 139 -5.46 1.01 -5.25
CA LEU A 139 -4.26 0.93 -4.38
C LEU A 139 -2.98 1.30 -5.16
N ASN A 140 -2.01 1.95 -4.51
CA ASN A 140 -0.85 2.57 -5.18
C ASN A 140 0.55 2.10 -4.72
N ASP A 141 0.67 1.58 -3.50
CA ASP A 141 1.92 1.11 -2.91
C ASP A 141 1.75 -0.31 -2.38
N PHE A 142 2.68 -1.17 -2.78
CA PHE A 142 2.68 -2.61 -2.57
C PHE A 142 3.99 -3.08 -1.94
N ASP A 143 4.81 -2.16 -1.42
CA ASP A 143 6.08 -2.45 -0.74
C ASP A 143 5.87 -3.51 0.36
N GLU A 144 4.73 -3.48 1.05
CA GLU A 144 4.41 -4.39 2.16
C GLU A 144 3.48 -5.57 1.77
N ALA A 145 3.08 -5.68 0.50
CA ALA A 145 2.09 -6.65 0.06
C ALA A 145 2.56 -8.09 0.29
N HIS A 146 1.70 -8.93 0.87
CA HIS A 146 2.05 -10.30 1.27
C HIS A 146 0.79 -11.10 1.64
N PRO A 147 0.79 -12.45 1.54
CA PRO A 147 -0.21 -13.28 2.20
C PRO A 147 -0.30 -12.97 3.69
N GLY A 148 -1.47 -12.54 4.17
CA GLY A 148 -1.64 -12.03 5.53
C GLY A 148 -3.10 -11.98 5.95
N PRO A 149 -3.40 -11.86 7.25
CA PRO A 149 -4.78 -11.76 7.72
C PRO A 149 -5.46 -10.53 7.11
N TRP A 150 -6.59 -10.73 6.41
CA TRP A 150 -7.34 -9.65 5.75
C TRP A 150 -7.78 -8.54 6.72
N GLU A 151 -7.91 -8.86 8.01
CA GLU A 151 -8.27 -7.91 9.06
C GLU A 151 -7.21 -6.82 9.23
N TRP A 152 -5.95 -7.07 8.87
CA TRP A 152 -4.85 -6.12 9.07
C TRP A 152 -5.00 -4.90 8.16
N ASP A 153 -5.28 -5.14 6.88
CA ASP A 153 -5.54 -4.05 5.93
C ASP A 153 -6.78 -3.25 6.34
N LEU A 154 -7.86 -3.94 6.71
CA LEU A 154 -9.09 -3.25 7.08
C LEU A 154 -8.93 -2.45 8.38
N ARG A 155 -8.25 -2.99 9.40
CA ARG A 155 -7.91 -2.25 10.64
C ARG A 155 -7.03 -1.04 10.33
N ARG A 156 -5.98 -1.19 9.52
CA ARG A 156 -5.09 -0.07 9.18
C ARG A 156 -5.85 1.03 8.42
N LEU A 157 -6.70 0.63 7.47
CA LEU A 157 -7.51 1.56 6.70
C LEU A 157 -8.46 2.35 7.60
N THR A 158 -9.21 1.68 8.47
CA THR A 158 -10.17 2.34 9.35
C THR A 158 -9.51 3.26 10.38
N VAL A 159 -8.36 2.86 10.95
CA VAL A 159 -7.55 3.75 11.79
C VAL A 159 -7.11 4.98 11.01
N SER A 160 -6.67 4.82 9.76
CA SER A 160 -6.25 5.95 8.93
C SER A 160 -7.39 6.93 8.65
N VAL A 161 -8.62 6.45 8.48
CA VAL A 161 -9.83 7.27 8.32
C VAL A 161 -10.11 8.07 9.59
N HIS A 162 -10.06 7.43 10.76
CA HIS A 162 -10.33 8.10 12.03
C HIS A 162 -9.27 9.16 12.37
N VAL A 163 -7.99 8.81 12.22
CA VAL A 163 -6.85 9.72 12.45
C VAL A 163 -6.90 10.91 11.48
N ALA A 164 -7.20 10.68 10.20
CA ALA A 164 -7.39 11.76 9.24
C ALA A 164 -8.51 12.72 9.66
N GLY A 165 -9.67 12.20 10.07
CA GLY A 165 -10.77 13.03 10.54
C GLY A 165 -10.41 13.88 11.76
N ARG A 166 -9.64 13.33 12.72
CA ARG A 166 -9.16 14.09 13.88
C ARG A 166 -8.16 15.17 13.50
N VAL A 167 -7.21 14.88 12.62
CA VAL A 167 -6.25 15.87 12.11
C VAL A 167 -6.96 17.02 11.40
N SER A 168 -8.06 16.74 10.70
CA SER A 168 -8.92 17.75 10.07
C SER A 168 -9.91 18.43 11.03
N GLY A 169 -9.85 18.14 12.34
CA GLY A 169 -10.66 18.79 13.37
C GLY A 169 -12.11 18.33 13.43
N PHE A 170 -12.45 17.15 12.90
CA PHE A 170 -13.82 16.63 12.93
C PHE A 170 -14.19 16.03 14.29
N ARG A 171 -15.51 16.00 14.55
CA ARG A 171 -16.06 15.39 15.76
C ARG A 171 -15.89 13.87 15.71
N GLU A 172 -15.69 13.24 16.87
CA GLU A 172 -15.53 11.78 17.00
C GLU A 172 -16.63 10.97 16.32
N ASN A 173 -17.88 11.45 16.38
CA ASN A 173 -19.00 10.79 15.72
C ASN A 173 -18.83 10.82 14.19
N SER A 174 -18.43 11.96 13.60
CA SER A 174 -18.19 12.06 12.17
C SER A 174 -17.02 11.19 11.70
N CYS A 175 -15.95 11.09 12.50
CA CYS A 175 -14.86 10.14 12.23
C CYS A 175 -15.34 8.69 12.26
N SER A 176 -16.14 8.34 13.27
CA SER A 176 -16.73 7.01 13.41
C SER A 176 -17.70 6.68 12.27
N ASP A 177 -18.49 7.65 11.81
CA ASP A 177 -19.42 7.52 10.67
C ASP A 177 -18.65 7.24 9.38
N ALA A 178 -17.56 7.95 9.12
CA ALA A 178 -16.69 7.70 7.97
C ALA A 178 -16.07 6.29 8.02
N VAL A 179 -15.66 5.82 9.20
CA VAL A 179 -15.19 4.44 9.39
C VAL A 179 -16.30 3.44 9.10
N ARG A 180 -17.53 3.65 9.61
CA ARG A 180 -18.66 2.76 9.36
C ARG A 180 -18.96 2.65 7.86
N HIS A 181 -19.00 3.77 7.13
CA HIS A 181 -19.18 3.76 5.67
C HIS A 181 -18.05 3.06 4.91
N CYS A 182 -16.80 3.16 5.40
CA CYS A 182 -15.68 2.41 4.84
C CYS A 182 -15.90 0.89 4.96
N VAL A 183 -16.29 0.42 6.15
CA VAL A 183 -16.46 -1.01 6.42
C VAL A 183 -17.72 -1.55 5.77
N GLU A 184 -18.80 -0.77 5.76
CA GLU A 184 -20.05 -1.05 5.03
C GLU A 184 -19.75 -1.31 3.55
N ALA A 185 -19.03 -0.40 2.89
CA ALA A 185 -18.65 -0.57 1.49
C ALA A 185 -17.77 -1.80 1.24
N TYR A 186 -16.83 -2.06 2.16
CA TYR A 186 -16.02 -3.27 2.10
C TYR A 186 -16.90 -4.54 2.21
N ARG A 187 -17.80 -4.58 3.20
CA ARG A 187 -18.73 -5.68 3.48
C ARG A 187 -19.65 -5.96 2.28
N GLU A 188 -20.23 -4.92 1.71
CA GLU A 188 -21.17 -5.06 0.59
C GLU A 188 -20.46 -5.49 -0.68
N HIS A 189 -19.31 -4.89 -0.98
CA HIS A 189 -18.59 -5.21 -2.21
C HIS A 189 -17.92 -6.59 -2.16
N ILE A 190 -17.37 -7.01 -1.01
CA ILE A 190 -16.83 -8.37 -0.88
C ILE A 190 -17.94 -9.42 -0.98
N ALA A 191 -19.15 -9.11 -0.49
CA ALA A 191 -20.31 -9.99 -0.62
C ALA A 191 -20.76 -10.11 -2.09
N HIS A 192 -20.88 -8.98 -2.79
CA HIS A 192 -21.18 -8.95 -4.22
C HIS A 192 -20.15 -9.77 -5.03
N LEU A 193 -18.86 -9.47 -4.88
CA LEU A 193 -17.80 -10.17 -5.62
C LEU A 193 -17.68 -11.65 -5.23
N ALA A 194 -18.09 -12.05 -4.02
CA ALA A 194 -18.14 -13.47 -3.64
C ALA A 194 -19.16 -14.28 -4.47
N GLU A 195 -20.18 -13.63 -5.04
CA GLU A 195 -21.22 -14.22 -5.88
C GLU A 195 -20.89 -14.14 -7.38
N GLU A 196 -19.98 -13.25 -7.78
CA GLU A 196 -19.55 -13.11 -9.19
C GLU A 196 -18.72 -14.31 -9.70
N PRO A 197 -18.83 -14.69 -10.99
CA PRO A 197 -17.92 -15.61 -11.69
C PRO A 197 -16.44 -15.31 -11.40
N LEU A 198 -15.61 -16.35 -11.19
CA LEU A 198 -14.21 -16.18 -10.79
C LEU A 198 -13.43 -15.25 -11.73
N LEU A 199 -13.63 -15.41 -13.04
CA LEU A 199 -12.97 -14.59 -14.05
C LEU A 199 -13.52 -13.15 -14.08
N ALA A 200 -14.82 -12.95 -13.82
CA ALA A 200 -15.45 -11.63 -13.86
C ALA A 200 -14.87 -10.68 -12.80
N ARG A 201 -14.53 -11.21 -11.61
CA ARG A 201 -13.87 -10.46 -10.53
C ARG A 201 -12.57 -9.80 -10.97
N SER A 202 -11.89 -10.39 -11.96
CA SER A 202 -10.62 -9.87 -12.47
C SER A 202 -10.77 -8.62 -13.33
N PHE A 203 -11.99 -8.20 -13.67
CA PHE A 203 -12.26 -7.04 -14.51
C PHE A 203 -12.95 -5.89 -13.76
N ASP A 204 -13.27 -6.06 -12.48
CA ASP A 204 -13.86 -4.99 -11.67
C ASP A 204 -12.87 -3.82 -11.56
N ARG A 205 -13.25 -2.64 -12.04
CA ARG A 205 -12.37 -1.45 -12.09
C ARG A 205 -13.12 -0.21 -11.66
N MET A 206 -12.41 0.69 -10.98
CA MET A 206 -12.92 2.01 -10.61
C MET A 206 -12.26 3.06 -11.51
N ASP A 207 -13.08 3.72 -12.32
CA ASP A 207 -12.69 4.90 -13.08
C ASP A 207 -13.27 6.17 -12.44
N VAL A 208 -13.00 7.33 -13.05
CA VAL A 208 -13.50 8.63 -12.57
C VAL A 208 -15.04 8.67 -12.52
N ASN A 209 -15.73 8.00 -13.44
CA ASN A 209 -17.20 8.01 -13.48
C ASN A 209 -17.77 7.13 -12.36
N GLY A 210 -17.16 5.98 -12.09
CA GLY A 210 -17.47 5.14 -10.94
C GLY A 210 -17.28 5.88 -9.62
N MET A 211 -16.21 6.67 -9.46
CA MET A 211 -16.03 7.47 -8.26
C MET A 211 -17.12 8.54 -8.11
N ARG A 212 -17.58 9.15 -9.20
CA ARG A 212 -18.67 10.15 -9.18
C ARG A 212 -20.00 9.55 -8.80
N SER A 213 -20.29 8.30 -9.18
CA SER A 213 -21.56 7.65 -8.83
C SER A 213 -21.64 7.32 -7.34
N VAL A 214 -20.50 7.07 -6.69
CA VAL A 214 -20.39 6.86 -5.24
C VAL A 214 -20.43 8.18 -4.46
N ALA A 215 -19.97 9.27 -5.06
CA ALA A 215 -19.92 10.60 -4.43
C ALA A 215 -21.33 11.20 -4.29
N SER A 216 -21.81 11.29 -3.05
CA SER A 216 -23.12 11.85 -2.73
C SER A 216 -23.12 13.38 -2.84
N LYS A 217 -22.01 14.04 -2.49
CA LYS A 217 -21.89 15.51 -2.45
C LYS A 217 -21.20 16.10 -3.67
N ALA A 218 -21.63 17.32 -4.04
CA ALA A 218 -21.00 18.09 -5.11
C ALA A 218 -19.53 18.43 -4.79
N SER A 219 -19.22 18.78 -3.53
CA SER A 219 -17.86 19.10 -3.10
C SER A 219 -16.87 17.97 -3.32
N PHE A 220 -17.29 16.73 -3.09
CA PHE A 220 -16.43 15.57 -3.30
C PHE A 220 -16.31 15.22 -4.79
N ARG A 221 -17.38 15.35 -5.58
CA ARG A 221 -17.31 15.26 -7.05
C ARG A 221 -16.33 16.27 -7.64
N ASP A 222 -16.31 17.50 -7.12
CA ASP A 222 -15.37 18.53 -7.55
C ASP A 222 -13.92 18.20 -7.17
N GLU A 223 -13.68 17.59 -6.01
CA GLU A 223 -12.33 17.13 -5.65
C GLU A 223 -11.87 15.95 -6.49
N ILE A 224 -12.75 15.00 -6.82
CA ILE A 224 -12.46 13.92 -7.79
C ILE A 224 -12.07 14.53 -9.15
N GLU A 225 -12.84 15.50 -9.65
CA GLU A 225 -12.55 16.24 -10.88
C GLU A 225 -11.19 16.94 -10.82
N ARG A 226 -10.92 17.69 -9.74
CA ARG A 226 -9.65 18.38 -9.54
C ARG A 226 -8.48 17.40 -9.50
N ALA A 227 -8.59 16.33 -8.72
CA ALA A 227 -7.57 15.30 -8.61
C ALA A 227 -7.34 14.59 -9.96
N ALA A 228 -8.40 14.24 -10.69
CA ALA A 228 -8.31 13.63 -12.02
C ALA A 228 -7.66 14.56 -13.05
N ARG A 229 -8.00 15.85 -13.06
CA ARG A 229 -7.35 16.85 -13.93
C ARG A 229 -5.86 17.01 -13.60
N ARG A 230 -5.49 17.02 -12.32
CA ARG A 230 -4.08 17.04 -11.88
C ARG A 230 -3.35 15.77 -12.31
N ALA A 231 -3.99 14.62 -12.17
CA ALA A 231 -3.46 13.30 -12.53
C ALA A 231 -3.15 13.21 -14.04
N ARG A 232 -4.11 13.55 -14.91
CA ARG A 232 -3.93 13.56 -16.38
C ARG A 232 -2.80 14.45 -16.88
N ARG A 233 -2.37 15.45 -16.09
CA ARG A 233 -1.26 16.35 -16.44
C ARG A 233 0.12 15.86 -15.96
N ARG A 234 0.19 14.77 -15.22
CA ARG A 234 1.43 14.20 -14.68
C ARG A 234 1.88 13.03 -15.56
N THR A 235 2.54 13.35 -16.66
CA THR A 235 3.08 12.40 -17.65
C THR A 235 4.57 12.72 -17.91
N SER A 236 5.32 11.81 -18.52
CA SER A 236 6.78 11.95 -18.78
C SER A 236 7.13 13.21 -19.57
N ASP A 237 6.48 13.45 -20.69
CA ASP A 237 6.59 14.65 -21.53
C ASP A 237 6.42 15.95 -20.73
N ARG A 238 5.45 15.99 -19.82
CA ARG A 238 5.19 17.16 -18.97
C ARG A 238 6.08 17.25 -17.74
N ALA A 239 6.71 16.15 -17.35
CA ALA A 239 7.72 16.12 -16.30
C ALA A 239 9.04 16.71 -16.81
N LEU A 240 9.34 16.56 -18.11
CA LEU A 240 10.61 16.97 -18.72
C LEU A 240 11.05 18.39 -18.32
N PRO A 241 10.24 19.47 -18.46
CA PRO A 241 10.71 20.83 -18.14
C PRO A 241 10.95 21.09 -16.65
N ARG A 242 10.38 20.26 -15.76
CA ARG A 242 10.50 20.41 -14.31
C ARG A 242 11.61 19.55 -13.71
N PHE A 243 11.94 18.45 -14.37
CA PHE A 243 12.91 17.47 -13.88
C PHE A 243 14.20 17.46 -14.66
N THR A 244 14.31 18.21 -15.75
CA THR A 244 15.53 18.27 -16.54
C THR A 244 16.06 19.67 -16.76
N GLU A 245 17.37 19.76 -16.87
CA GLU A 245 18.14 20.92 -17.27
C GLU A 245 19.01 20.52 -18.47
N ARG A 246 19.38 21.49 -19.32
CA ARG A 246 20.36 21.26 -20.39
C ARG A 246 21.75 21.61 -19.87
N ASN A 247 22.69 20.67 -19.98
CA ASN A 247 24.09 20.86 -19.65
C ASN A 247 24.95 20.33 -20.81
N ASP A 248 25.84 21.18 -21.35
CA ASP A 248 26.68 20.87 -22.52
C ASP A 248 25.92 20.29 -23.72
N GLY A 249 24.68 20.74 -23.93
CA GLY A 249 23.80 20.29 -25.02
C GLY A 249 23.02 19.00 -24.73
N ALA A 250 23.33 18.27 -23.64
CA ALA A 250 22.63 17.06 -23.23
C ALA A 250 21.56 17.35 -22.15
N LEU A 251 20.44 16.61 -22.19
CA LEU A 251 19.45 16.63 -21.12
C LEU A 251 20.01 15.92 -19.88
N ARG A 252 19.79 16.50 -18.71
CA ARG A 252 20.16 15.91 -17.41
C ARG A 252 19.06 16.13 -16.40
N LEU A 253 18.98 15.28 -15.38
CA LEU A 253 18.06 15.47 -14.26
C LEU A 253 18.51 16.66 -13.39
N VAL A 254 17.56 17.49 -12.96
CA VAL A 254 17.81 18.63 -12.04
C VAL A 254 18.33 18.13 -10.70
N GLU A 255 19.22 18.91 -10.10
CA GLU A 255 19.74 18.66 -8.76
C GLU A 255 19.00 19.53 -7.73
N GLU A 256 18.44 18.89 -6.70
CA GLU A 256 17.68 19.54 -5.63
C GLU A 256 18.00 18.84 -4.29
N PRO A 257 19.21 19.00 -3.73
CA PRO A 257 19.60 18.28 -2.53
C PRO A 257 18.75 18.72 -1.31
N PRO A 258 18.37 17.79 -0.41
CA PRO A 258 18.69 16.36 -0.41
C PRO A 258 17.71 15.49 -1.23
N LEU A 259 16.69 16.09 -1.88
CA LEU A 259 15.55 15.43 -2.50
C LEU A 259 15.87 14.77 -3.85
N ILE A 260 16.70 15.41 -4.67
CA ILE A 260 17.24 14.88 -5.92
C ILE A 260 18.73 15.14 -5.94
N THR A 261 19.54 14.08 -6.02
CA THR A 261 21.00 14.19 -5.91
C THR A 261 21.68 13.37 -6.99
N ARG A 262 22.81 13.87 -7.50
CA ARG A 262 23.67 13.15 -8.43
C ARG A 262 24.23 11.86 -7.81
N LEU A 263 24.56 10.92 -8.69
CA LEU A 263 25.16 9.64 -8.34
C LEU A 263 26.64 9.63 -8.74
N PRO A 264 27.50 8.93 -7.97
CA PRO A 264 28.81 8.51 -8.45
C PRO A 264 28.71 7.75 -9.78
N ASP A 265 29.74 7.86 -10.62
CA ASP A 265 29.76 7.23 -11.95
C ASP A 265 29.61 5.71 -11.90
N ASP A 266 30.24 5.06 -10.91
CA ASP A 266 30.18 3.61 -10.69
C ASP A 266 28.79 3.15 -10.24
N GLU A 267 28.11 3.91 -9.38
CA GLU A 267 26.73 3.61 -8.97
C GLU A 267 25.76 3.81 -10.14
N ARG A 268 25.95 4.85 -10.95
CA ARG A 268 25.16 5.07 -12.17
C ARG A 268 25.31 3.92 -13.16
N GLU A 269 26.54 3.45 -13.40
CA GLU A 269 26.80 2.35 -14.33
C GLU A 269 26.15 1.04 -13.87
N GLN A 270 26.26 0.71 -12.57
CA GLN A 270 25.59 -0.47 -12.00
C GLN A 270 24.07 -0.41 -12.14
N LEU A 271 23.48 0.78 -12.02
CA LEU A 271 22.03 0.98 -12.22
C LEU A 271 21.64 0.83 -13.69
N ALA A 272 22.47 1.29 -14.63
CA ALA A 272 22.25 1.12 -16.05
C ALA A 272 22.29 -0.36 -16.47
N GLU A 273 23.32 -1.10 -16.04
CA GLU A 273 23.44 -2.55 -16.29
C GLU A 273 22.23 -3.31 -15.69
N ALA A 274 21.81 -2.94 -14.48
CA ALA A 274 20.64 -3.53 -13.85
C ALA A 274 19.33 -3.24 -14.62
N LEU A 275 19.20 -2.08 -15.26
CA LEU A 275 18.06 -1.74 -16.11
C LEU A 275 18.04 -2.56 -17.40
N ASP A 276 19.20 -2.84 -18.00
CA ASP A 276 19.28 -3.76 -19.14
C ASP A 276 18.77 -5.16 -18.75
N GLY A 277 19.21 -5.67 -17.58
CA GLY A 277 18.74 -6.95 -17.05
C GLY A 277 17.22 -6.97 -16.78
N TYR A 278 16.64 -5.85 -16.35
CA TYR A 278 15.21 -5.73 -16.05
C TYR A 278 14.32 -5.96 -17.28
N LEU A 279 14.79 -5.66 -18.50
CA LEU A 279 14.02 -5.87 -19.74
C LEU A 279 13.55 -7.32 -19.88
N SER A 280 14.32 -8.28 -19.36
CA SER A 280 13.96 -9.71 -19.35
C SER A 280 12.75 -10.06 -18.47
N THR A 281 12.36 -9.16 -17.57
CA THR A 281 11.20 -9.33 -16.67
C THR A 281 9.89 -8.82 -17.28
N LEU A 282 9.96 -8.05 -18.37
CA LEU A 282 8.80 -7.48 -19.04
C LEU A 282 8.15 -8.45 -20.02
N ARG A 283 6.87 -8.20 -20.34
CA ARG A 283 6.21 -8.92 -21.44
C ARG A 283 6.94 -8.60 -22.76
N PRO A 284 7.10 -9.57 -23.69
CA PRO A 284 7.97 -9.41 -24.85
C PRO A 284 7.72 -8.16 -25.71
N HIS A 285 6.45 -7.79 -25.92
CA HIS A 285 6.11 -6.59 -26.70
C HIS A 285 6.50 -5.28 -25.98
N TRP A 286 6.36 -5.21 -24.66
CA TRP A 286 6.81 -4.05 -23.87
C TRP A 286 8.33 -3.98 -23.80
N ALA A 287 9.00 -5.13 -23.63
CA ALA A 287 10.46 -5.19 -23.67
C ALA A 287 11.02 -4.68 -25.02
N ARG A 288 10.38 -5.07 -26.14
CA ARG A 288 10.77 -4.63 -27.49
C ARG A 288 10.62 -3.12 -27.71
N ILE A 289 9.59 -2.51 -27.13
CA ILE A 289 9.37 -1.06 -27.18
C ILE A 289 10.41 -0.36 -26.29
N LEU A 290 10.54 -0.81 -25.03
CA LEU A 290 11.43 -0.16 -24.07
C LEU A 290 12.91 -0.27 -24.45
N GLY A 291 13.33 -1.37 -25.09
CA GLY A 291 14.67 -1.53 -25.64
C GLY A 291 15.02 -0.58 -26.79
N GLY A 292 14.06 0.20 -27.29
CA GLY A 292 14.31 1.31 -28.22
C GLY A 292 14.69 2.62 -27.52
N TYR A 293 14.57 2.70 -26.19
CA TYR A 293 14.96 3.86 -25.40
C TYR A 293 16.39 3.70 -24.89
N ARG A 294 17.15 4.80 -24.87
CA ARG A 294 18.50 4.91 -24.32
C ARG A 294 18.46 5.65 -22.99
N ILE A 295 19.15 5.15 -21.97
CA ILE A 295 19.31 5.87 -20.70
C ILE A 295 20.21 7.10 -20.93
N VAL A 296 19.74 8.26 -20.49
CA VAL A 296 20.43 9.55 -20.62
C VAL A 296 21.05 9.97 -19.28
N ASP A 297 20.31 9.85 -18.19
CA ASP A 297 20.76 10.26 -16.85
C ASP A 297 20.02 9.45 -15.78
N ILE A 298 20.64 9.30 -14.61
CA ILE A 298 20.03 8.65 -13.44
C ILE A 298 20.35 9.48 -12.20
N ALA A 299 19.32 9.79 -11.41
CA ALA A 299 19.47 10.50 -10.15
C ALA A 299 18.79 9.76 -9.00
N HIS A 300 19.36 9.88 -7.80
CA HIS A 300 18.67 9.47 -6.57
C HIS A 300 17.51 10.43 -6.31
N LYS A 301 16.34 9.90 -5.93
CA LYS A 301 15.14 10.68 -5.61
C LYS A 301 14.47 10.22 -4.31
N VAL A 302 14.27 11.15 -3.38
CA VAL A 302 13.50 10.92 -2.15
C VAL A 302 12.00 10.79 -2.47
N VAL A 303 11.35 9.74 -1.95
CA VAL A 303 9.92 9.43 -2.17
C VAL A 303 9.19 9.03 -0.88
N GLY A 304 7.90 9.37 -0.80
CA GLY A 304 6.99 8.91 0.26
C GLY A 304 7.25 9.48 1.66
N VAL A 305 6.68 8.85 2.68
CA VAL A 305 6.98 9.10 4.11
C VAL A 305 7.70 7.89 4.69
N GLY A 306 7.07 6.71 4.63
CA GLY A 306 7.66 5.45 5.10
C GLY A 306 8.90 5.01 4.32
N SER A 307 8.97 5.29 3.02
CA SER A 307 10.09 4.90 2.16
C SER A 307 11.27 5.89 2.17
N VAL A 308 11.20 7.01 2.90
CA VAL A 308 12.30 8.00 2.92
C VAL A 308 13.58 7.38 3.49
N GLY A 309 14.69 7.53 2.78
CA GLY A 309 15.96 6.88 3.10
C GLY A 309 16.08 5.45 2.60
N LEU A 310 15.04 4.87 1.99
CA LEU A 310 15.26 3.75 1.07
C LEU A 310 15.83 4.28 -0.25
N ARG A 311 16.60 3.45 -0.94
CA ARG A 311 17.16 3.79 -2.25
C ARG A 311 16.05 3.85 -3.27
N ALA A 312 15.86 5.01 -3.87
CA ALA A 312 14.97 5.19 -5.00
C ALA A 312 15.65 6.07 -6.04
N TYR A 313 15.56 5.67 -7.29
CA TYR A 313 16.23 6.33 -8.40
C TYR A 313 15.23 6.65 -9.50
N VAL A 314 15.50 7.70 -10.25
CA VAL A 314 14.78 8.04 -11.48
C VAL A 314 15.79 8.00 -12.62
N ALA A 315 15.50 7.21 -13.64
CA ALA A 315 16.25 7.17 -14.89
C ALA A 315 15.47 7.94 -15.96
N LEU A 316 16.13 8.90 -16.61
CA LEU A 316 15.65 9.57 -17.82
C LEU A 316 16.08 8.74 -19.01
N CYS A 317 15.13 8.32 -19.84
CA CYS A 317 15.37 7.61 -21.07
C CYS A 317 14.85 8.41 -22.27
N GLU A 318 15.56 8.36 -23.38
CA GLU A 318 15.26 9.06 -24.64
C GLU A 318 15.08 8.02 -25.75
N GLY A 319 14.00 8.16 -26.51
CA GLY A 319 13.61 7.25 -27.57
C GLY A 319 14.07 7.75 -28.94
N SER A 320 13.14 7.75 -29.89
CA SER A 320 13.43 8.01 -31.30
C SER A 320 13.59 9.51 -31.66
N ASP A 321 13.16 10.39 -30.77
CA ASP A 321 13.19 11.85 -30.91
C ASP A 321 13.60 12.48 -29.56
N PRO A 322 14.26 13.65 -29.53
CA PRO A 322 14.59 14.34 -28.28
C PRO A 322 13.40 14.65 -27.37
N ASP A 323 12.18 14.75 -27.91
CA ASP A 323 10.94 14.95 -27.15
C ASP A 323 10.26 13.61 -26.75
N ASP A 324 10.71 12.48 -27.31
CA ASP A 324 10.27 11.12 -26.97
C ASP A 324 10.98 10.63 -25.70
N VAL A 325 10.50 11.12 -24.55
CA VAL A 325 11.12 10.85 -23.24
C VAL A 325 10.28 9.95 -22.35
N LEU A 326 10.97 9.08 -21.62
CA LEU A 326 10.39 8.19 -20.63
C LEU A 326 11.17 8.30 -19.31
N PHE A 327 10.47 8.41 -18.19
CA PHE A 327 11.10 8.32 -16.88
C PHE A 327 10.78 6.97 -16.25
N LEU A 328 11.81 6.21 -15.90
CA LEU A 328 11.68 4.99 -15.09
C LEU A 328 12.02 5.30 -13.64
N GLN A 329 11.37 4.62 -12.71
CA GLN A 329 11.65 4.66 -11.29
C GLN A 329 12.06 3.27 -10.80
N LEU A 330 13.22 3.20 -10.16
CA LEU A 330 13.67 2.04 -9.40
C LEU A 330 13.41 2.31 -7.92
N LYS A 331 12.68 1.44 -7.24
CA LYS A 331 12.47 1.51 -5.79
C LYS A 331 13.05 0.27 -5.13
N GLN A 332 13.87 0.46 -4.10
CA GLN A 332 14.41 -0.63 -3.29
C GLN A 332 13.26 -1.38 -2.62
N ALA A 333 13.16 -2.68 -2.90
CA ALA A 333 12.23 -3.59 -2.25
C ALA A 333 12.91 -4.23 -1.04
N ARG A 334 12.31 -4.05 0.15
CA ARG A 334 12.72 -4.76 1.36
C ARG A 334 11.79 -5.95 1.60
N ARG A 335 12.15 -6.77 2.58
CA ARG A 335 11.25 -7.77 3.13
C ARG A 335 10.02 -7.09 3.74
N SER A 336 8.83 -7.56 3.39
CA SER A 336 7.59 -7.01 3.93
C SER A 336 7.52 -7.15 5.46
N VAL A 337 6.98 -6.13 6.13
CA VAL A 337 6.71 -6.11 7.57
C VAL A 337 5.63 -7.10 7.97
N VAL A 338 4.80 -7.57 7.03
CA VAL A 338 3.84 -8.66 7.21
C VAL A 338 4.56 -10.01 7.19
N ALA A 339 5.53 -10.17 6.30
CA ALA A 339 6.23 -11.45 6.08
C ALA A 339 6.90 -12.02 7.34
N ARG A 340 7.39 -11.17 8.25
CA ARG A 340 8.03 -11.60 9.50
C ARG A 340 7.07 -12.31 10.45
N HIS A 341 5.79 -11.95 10.42
CA HIS A 341 4.75 -12.53 11.27
C HIS A 341 4.18 -13.81 10.69
N GLN A 342 4.34 -14.00 9.38
CA GLN A 342 3.84 -15.18 8.66
C GLN A 342 4.89 -16.30 8.56
N HIS A 343 6.16 -15.94 8.36
CA HIS A 343 7.24 -16.91 8.11
C HIS A 343 8.51 -16.65 8.95
N GLY A 344 8.42 -15.89 10.03
CA GLY A 344 9.54 -15.67 10.96
C GLY A 344 10.74 -15.00 10.28
N ALA A 345 11.91 -15.63 10.31
CA ALA A 345 13.12 -15.14 9.62
C ALA A 345 13.26 -15.64 8.17
N LEU A 346 12.39 -16.55 7.70
CA LEU A 346 12.56 -17.22 6.41
C LEU A 346 12.33 -16.25 5.24
N ALA A 347 13.30 -16.20 4.33
CA ALA A 347 13.20 -15.48 3.07
C ALA A 347 12.40 -16.32 2.05
N TRP A 348 11.07 -16.36 2.22
CA TRP A 348 10.19 -17.15 1.35
C TRP A 348 10.32 -16.74 -0.13
N HIS A 349 10.39 -15.44 -0.39
CA HIS A 349 10.60 -14.91 -1.73
C HIS A 349 12.09 -14.83 -2.06
N ARG A 350 12.47 -15.43 -3.21
CA ARG A 350 13.83 -15.34 -3.75
C ARG A 350 14.24 -13.88 -4.05
N HIS A 351 13.28 -13.07 -4.50
CA HIS A 351 13.50 -11.66 -4.84
C HIS A 351 12.34 -10.78 -4.38
N GLN A 352 12.63 -9.77 -3.55
CA GLN A 352 11.63 -8.84 -2.98
C GLN A 352 11.04 -7.89 -4.02
N GLY A 353 11.82 -7.50 -5.05
CA GLY A 353 11.29 -6.75 -6.20
C GLY A 353 10.20 -7.53 -6.94
N GLN A 354 10.48 -8.78 -7.32
CA GLN A 354 9.50 -9.70 -7.89
C GLN A 354 8.26 -9.87 -7.01
N ARG A 355 8.42 -10.03 -5.69
CA ARG A 355 7.29 -10.08 -4.74
C ARG A 355 6.36 -8.87 -4.89
N VAL A 356 6.92 -7.65 -4.88
CA VAL A 356 6.14 -6.42 -5.01
C VAL A 356 5.39 -6.39 -6.35
N VAL A 357 6.06 -6.75 -7.44
CA VAL A 357 5.46 -6.77 -8.78
C VAL A 357 4.32 -7.77 -8.88
N GLU A 358 4.53 -9.02 -8.46
CA GLU A 358 3.53 -10.09 -8.53
C GLU A 358 2.31 -9.75 -7.68
N TYR A 359 2.51 -9.25 -6.45
CA TYR A 359 1.38 -8.90 -5.59
C TYR A 359 0.66 -7.61 -6.00
N GLN A 360 1.35 -6.66 -6.61
CA GLN A 360 0.69 -5.54 -7.28
C GLN A 360 -0.24 -6.05 -8.40
N GLN A 361 0.21 -6.98 -9.24
CA GLN A 361 -0.60 -7.52 -10.34
C GLN A 361 -1.81 -8.33 -9.86
N VAL A 362 -1.70 -9.02 -8.72
CA VAL A 362 -2.83 -9.74 -8.12
C VAL A 362 -3.85 -8.77 -7.50
N LEU A 363 -3.39 -7.75 -6.77
CA LEU A 363 -4.25 -6.82 -6.03
C LEU A 363 -4.90 -5.74 -6.92
N GLN A 364 -4.20 -5.29 -7.97
CA GLN A 364 -4.72 -4.30 -8.92
C GLN A 364 -5.42 -4.95 -10.10
N THR A 365 -6.44 -4.25 -10.63
CA THR A 365 -7.14 -4.71 -11.84
C THR A 365 -6.31 -4.50 -13.10
N VAL A 366 -5.67 -3.34 -13.17
CA VAL A 366 -4.72 -2.98 -14.21
C VAL A 366 -3.47 -2.46 -13.53
N SER A 367 -2.30 -2.85 -14.04
CA SER A 367 -1.00 -2.42 -13.55
C SER A 367 -0.19 -1.82 -14.69
N ASP A 368 0.85 -1.08 -14.32
CA ASP A 368 1.80 -0.49 -15.25
C ASP A 368 2.40 -1.56 -16.18
N PRO A 369 2.33 -1.39 -17.52
CA PRO A 369 2.90 -2.32 -18.48
C PRO A 369 4.43 -2.51 -18.35
N LEU A 370 5.13 -1.52 -17.80
CA LEU A 370 6.58 -1.53 -17.59
C LEU A 370 6.96 -1.93 -16.14
N LEU A 371 6.02 -2.53 -15.39
CA LEU A 371 6.30 -3.04 -14.05
C LEU A 371 7.18 -4.30 -14.13
N GLY A 372 8.38 -4.24 -13.54
CA GLY A 372 9.32 -5.36 -13.48
C GLY A 372 10.29 -5.23 -12.31
N TRP A 373 11.37 -6.01 -12.29
CA TRP A 373 12.32 -6.01 -11.16
C TRP A 373 13.76 -6.21 -11.59
N THR A 374 14.69 -5.82 -10.73
CA THR A 374 16.14 -6.00 -10.95
C THR A 374 16.92 -6.03 -9.63
N THR A 375 18.20 -6.37 -9.71
CA THR A 375 19.15 -6.37 -8.58
C THR A 375 20.32 -5.44 -8.90
N VAL A 376 20.72 -4.62 -7.93
CA VAL A 376 21.91 -3.76 -8.01
C VAL A 376 22.79 -4.09 -6.80
N GLY A 377 23.93 -4.75 -7.06
CA GLY A 377 24.78 -5.31 -6.01
C GLY A 377 23.99 -6.25 -5.10
N ARG A 378 23.91 -5.93 -3.80
CA ARG A 378 23.14 -6.72 -2.81
C ARG A 378 21.68 -6.31 -2.64
N HIS A 379 21.23 -5.25 -3.32
CA HIS A 379 19.91 -4.68 -3.12
C HIS A 379 18.97 -5.07 -4.25
N GLN A 380 17.72 -5.36 -3.90
CA GLN A 380 16.68 -5.79 -4.83
C GLN A 380 15.71 -4.62 -5.07
N TYR A 381 15.28 -4.45 -6.32
CA TYR A 381 14.45 -3.33 -6.75
C TYR A 381 13.27 -3.83 -7.57
N TYR A 382 12.18 -3.06 -7.54
CA TYR A 382 11.20 -3.08 -8.61
C TYR A 382 11.31 -1.80 -9.44
N VAL A 383 10.94 -1.90 -10.71
CA VAL A 383 11.03 -0.86 -11.73
C VAL A 383 9.63 -0.59 -12.27
N ARG A 384 9.29 0.69 -12.45
CA ARG A 384 8.01 1.15 -13.00
C ARG A 384 8.16 2.49 -13.71
N GLN A 385 7.16 2.92 -14.45
CA GLN A 385 7.07 4.28 -14.96
C GLN A 385 7.00 5.30 -13.83
N PHE A 386 7.82 6.35 -13.91
CA PHE A 386 7.76 7.48 -13.01
C PHE A 386 6.70 8.48 -13.49
N ARG A 387 5.69 8.72 -12.65
CA ARG A 387 4.58 9.65 -12.92
C ARG A 387 3.79 9.31 -14.20
N ASP A 388 3.16 8.14 -14.19
CA ASP A 388 2.19 7.77 -15.21
C ASP A 388 0.75 8.14 -14.78
N MET A 389 0.36 9.38 -15.05
CA MET A 389 -0.89 10.00 -14.58
C MET A 389 -1.09 9.91 -13.06
N LYS A 390 0.00 9.89 -12.28
CA LYS A 390 -0.06 9.62 -10.84
C LYS A 390 -0.76 10.75 -10.06
N GLY A 391 -1.92 10.47 -9.49
CA GLY A 391 -2.69 11.40 -8.66
C GLY A 391 -3.12 10.79 -7.33
N ALA A 392 -3.50 11.64 -6.37
CA ALA A 392 -4.12 11.22 -5.12
C ALA A 392 -5.16 12.28 -4.72
N ILE A 393 -6.13 11.87 -3.89
CA ILE A 393 -7.03 12.78 -3.19
C ILE A 393 -6.29 13.24 -1.93
N VAL A 394 -6.21 14.56 -1.74
CA VAL A 394 -5.55 15.14 -0.56
C VAL A 394 -6.55 15.10 0.60
N VAL A 395 -6.19 14.39 1.67
CA VAL A 395 -7.11 14.08 2.77
C VAL A 395 -7.26 15.27 3.72
N GLU A 396 -6.25 16.14 3.75
CA GLU A 396 -6.20 17.33 4.58
C GLU A 396 -7.17 18.45 4.10
N ASP A 397 -7.63 18.39 2.84
CA ASP A 397 -8.48 19.43 2.22
C ASP A 397 -9.97 19.02 2.10
N VAL A 398 -10.36 17.83 2.57
CA VAL A 398 -11.75 17.34 2.47
C VAL A 398 -12.56 17.67 3.71
N ASN A 399 -13.83 18.02 3.56
CA ASN A 399 -14.77 18.15 4.69
C ASN A 399 -15.25 16.77 5.21
N ALA A 400 -15.93 16.72 6.36
CA ALA A 400 -16.32 15.47 7.01
C ALA A 400 -17.18 14.55 6.12
N GLU A 401 -18.13 15.11 5.37
CA GLU A 401 -18.97 14.33 4.45
C GLU A 401 -18.16 13.77 3.26
N SER A 402 -17.21 14.56 2.75
CA SER A 402 -16.32 14.13 1.66
C SER A 402 -15.32 13.07 2.14
N LEU A 403 -14.92 13.11 3.42
CA LEU A 403 -14.13 12.04 4.04
C LEU A 403 -14.93 10.73 4.09
N ALA A 404 -16.22 10.77 4.44
CA ALA A 404 -17.08 9.58 4.45
C ALA A 404 -17.26 8.98 3.05
N ASP A 405 -17.53 9.81 2.04
CA ASP A 405 -17.62 9.34 0.64
C ASP A 405 -16.27 8.78 0.16
N TYR A 406 -15.15 9.40 0.52
CA TYR A 406 -13.83 8.89 0.15
C TYR A 406 -13.51 7.56 0.85
N ALA A 407 -13.81 7.46 2.15
CA ALA A 407 -13.64 6.24 2.93
C ALA A 407 -14.49 5.09 2.35
N ARG A 408 -15.71 5.38 1.87
CA ARG A 408 -16.56 4.43 1.14
C ARG A 408 -15.86 3.88 -0.11
N ILE A 409 -15.26 4.76 -0.93
CA ILE A 409 -14.49 4.36 -2.13
C ILE A 409 -13.28 3.48 -1.74
N CYS A 410 -12.54 3.86 -0.70
CA CYS A 410 -11.40 3.07 -0.23
C CYS A 410 -11.81 1.68 0.28
N GLY A 411 -12.91 1.58 1.04
CA GLY A 411 -13.46 0.32 1.51
C GLY A 411 -13.88 -0.60 0.36
N TYR A 412 -14.57 -0.04 -0.64
CA TYR A 412 -14.93 -0.73 -1.88
C TYR A 412 -13.68 -1.29 -2.59
N LEU A 413 -12.65 -0.45 -2.80
CA LEU A 413 -11.45 -0.85 -3.53
C LEU A 413 -10.65 -1.91 -2.78
N LEU A 414 -10.58 -1.83 -1.45
CA LEU A 414 -9.92 -2.84 -0.65
C LEU A 414 -10.64 -4.19 -0.74
N ALA A 415 -11.98 -4.20 -0.71
CA ALA A 415 -12.77 -5.41 -0.91
C ALA A 415 -12.51 -6.03 -2.28
N LYS A 416 -12.47 -5.20 -3.33
CA LYS A 416 -12.09 -5.64 -4.67
C LYS A 416 -10.70 -6.28 -4.68
N SER A 417 -9.69 -5.61 -4.15
CA SER A 417 -8.32 -6.14 -4.13
C SER A 417 -8.21 -7.47 -3.40
N HIS A 418 -8.87 -7.63 -2.25
CA HIS A 418 -8.93 -8.93 -1.56
C HIS A 418 -9.69 -9.98 -2.38
N ALA A 419 -10.80 -9.62 -3.04
CA ALA A 419 -11.62 -10.56 -3.81
C ALA A 419 -10.93 -11.18 -5.02
N ARG A 420 -9.94 -10.47 -5.59
CA ARG A 420 -9.08 -10.94 -6.69
C ARG A 420 -8.08 -12.01 -6.28
N THR A 421 -7.88 -12.18 -4.97
CA THR A 421 -6.94 -13.14 -4.42
C THR A 421 -7.69 -14.43 -4.02
N SER A 422 -7.47 -14.94 -2.82
CA SER A 422 -8.19 -16.07 -2.24
C SER A 422 -9.19 -15.61 -1.18
N GLY A 423 -10.13 -16.48 -0.81
CA GLY A 423 -10.92 -16.29 0.40
C GLY A 423 -12.11 -15.33 0.34
N ALA A 424 -12.46 -14.72 -0.80
CA ALA A 424 -13.61 -13.81 -0.92
C ALA A 424 -14.91 -14.36 -0.29
N SER A 425 -15.26 -15.62 -0.59
CA SER A 425 -16.45 -16.27 -0.01
C SER A 425 -16.30 -16.52 1.50
N MET A 426 -15.10 -16.84 1.99
CA MET A 426 -14.85 -17.00 3.43
C MET A 426 -14.93 -15.66 4.16
N ILE A 427 -14.35 -14.60 3.59
CA ILE A 427 -14.45 -13.25 4.14
C ILE A 427 -15.91 -12.82 4.18
N SER A 428 -16.65 -12.93 3.07
CA SER A 428 -18.09 -12.65 3.01
C SER A 428 -18.88 -13.45 4.07
N GLY A 429 -18.58 -14.75 4.18
CA GLY A 429 -19.16 -15.65 5.19
C GLY A 429 -18.90 -15.20 6.62
N TYR A 430 -17.70 -14.71 6.93
CA TYR A 430 -17.33 -14.20 8.24
C TYR A 430 -17.96 -12.83 8.51
N VAL A 431 -17.82 -11.88 7.59
CA VAL A 431 -18.33 -10.51 7.71
C VAL A 431 -19.85 -10.49 7.86
N GLY A 432 -20.57 -11.21 6.98
CA GLY A 432 -22.04 -11.26 6.97
C GLY A 432 -22.71 -9.99 6.48
N SER A 433 -24.04 -9.93 6.58
CA SER A 433 -24.86 -8.81 6.09
C SER A 433 -25.13 -7.71 7.12
N GLY A 434 -24.93 -7.98 8.41
CA GLY A 434 -25.18 -7.02 9.48
C GLY A 434 -24.00 -6.08 9.76
N ASP A 435 -24.32 -4.91 10.30
CA ASP A 435 -23.42 -3.80 10.67
C ASP A 435 -22.45 -4.08 11.85
N LYS A 436 -22.52 -5.26 12.45
CA LYS A 436 -21.76 -5.59 13.66
C LYS A 436 -20.25 -5.42 13.48
N LEU A 437 -19.73 -5.71 12.29
CA LEU A 437 -18.31 -5.50 11.99
C LEU A 437 -17.99 -4.01 11.86
N ASP A 438 -18.86 -3.27 11.18
CA ASP A 438 -18.78 -1.83 10.91
C ASP A 438 -18.68 -1.06 12.26
N GLU A 439 -19.59 -1.36 13.18
CA GLU A 439 -19.58 -0.82 14.55
C GLU A 439 -18.36 -1.25 15.37
N SER A 440 -17.87 -2.47 15.15
CA SER A 440 -16.70 -2.98 15.87
C SER A 440 -15.43 -2.27 15.40
N LEU A 441 -15.23 -2.15 14.08
CA LEU A 441 -14.08 -1.47 13.53
C LEU A 441 -14.10 0.04 13.75
N ALA A 442 -15.27 0.68 13.85
CA ALA A 442 -15.37 2.08 14.29
C ALA A 442 -14.83 2.27 15.72
N ARG A 443 -15.22 1.39 16.65
CA ARG A 443 -14.70 1.41 18.03
C ARG A 443 -13.20 1.10 18.09
N PHE A 444 -12.73 0.13 17.31
CA PHE A 444 -11.32 -0.20 17.21
C PHE A 444 -10.51 0.99 16.65
N ALA A 445 -10.98 1.58 15.56
CA ALA A 445 -10.31 2.69 14.89
C ALA A 445 -10.13 3.88 15.83
N ARG A 446 -11.17 4.22 16.61
CA ARG A 446 -11.10 5.26 17.64
C ARG A 446 -10.06 4.94 18.71
N ALA A 447 -10.11 3.75 19.30
CA ALA A 447 -9.18 3.35 20.37
C ALA A 447 -7.72 3.28 19.89
N TYR A 448 -7.50 2.84 18.66
CA TYR A 448 -6.16 2.77 18.08
C TYR A 448 -5.70 4.14 17.56
N ALA A 449 -6.60 5.06 17.18
CA ALA A 449 -6.24 6.45 16.90
C ALA A 449 -5.62 7.13 18.14
N ASP A 450 -6.13 6.85 19.34
CA ASP A 450 -5.52 7.32 20.61
C ASP A 450 -4.08 6.76 20.77
N GLN A 451 -3.85 5.50 20.37
CA GLN A 451 -2.52 4.90 20.37
C GLN A 451 -1.58 5.58 19.38
N VAL A 452 -2.05 5.86 18.16
CA VAL A 452 -1.28 6.55 17.11
C VAL A 452 -0.86 7.95 17.56
N GLU A 453 -1.77 8.70 18.18
CA GLU A 453 -1.48 10.03 18.73
C GLU A 453 -0.49 9.96 19.89
N SER A 454 -0.63 8.98 20.78
CA SER A 454 0.31 8.75 21.88
C SER A 454 1.72 8.40 21.38
N ASP A 455 1.82 7.50 20.40
CA ASP A 455 3.09 7.09 19.79
C ASP A 455 3.75 8.25 19.02
N HIS A 456 2.95 9.04 18.30
CA HIS A 456 3.43 10.25 17.62
C HIS A 456 3.96 11.27 18.62
N ALA A 457 3.25 11.51 19.73
CA ALA A 457 3.69 12.40 20.80
C ALA A 457 5.01 11.92 21.43
N ALA A 458 5.18 10.60 21.62
CA ALA A 458 6.43 10.01 22.10
C ALA A 458 7.59 10.27 21.12
N LEU A 459 7.37 10.10 19.81
CA LEU A 459 8.37 10.39 18.78
C LEU A 459 8.74 11.88 18.76
N VAL A 460 7.75 12.78 18.83
CA VAL A 460 7.98 14.24 18.91
C VAL A 460 8.82 14.59 20.14
N ALA A 461 8.50 13.99 21.30
CA ALA A 461 9.26 14.20 22.52
C ALA A 461 10.70 13.69 22.42
N ALA A 462 10.93 12.53 21.80
CA ALA A 462 12.27 11.99 21.55
C ALA A 462 13.11 12.92 20.67
N VAL A 463 12.53 13.48 19.59
CA VAL A 463 13.20 14.47 18.74
C VAL A 463 13.55 15.74 19.54
N ARG A 464 12.63 16.24 20.38
CA ARG A 464 12.89 17.41 21.25
C ARG A 464 14.01 17.17 22.27
N ARG A 465 14.20 15.92 22.72
CA ARG A 465 15.30 15.51 23.60
C ARG A 465 16.62 15.24 22.86
N GLY A 466 16.62 15.30 21.52
CA GLY A 466 17.80 15.02 20.70
C GLY A 466 18.11 13.53 20.52
N GLU A 467 17.18 12.63 20.84
CA GLU A 467 17.37 11.18 20.68
C GLU A 467 17.31 10.72 19.22
N LEU A 468 16.59 11.47 18.37
CA LEU A 468 16.49 11.23 16.93
C LEU A 468 16.64 12.54 16.16
N PRO A 469 17.45 12.59 15.08
CA PRO A 469 17.58 13.78 14.26
C PRO A 469 16.33 13.97 13.39
N ALA A 470 15.91 15.22 13.18
CA ALA A 470 14.79 15.58 12.33
C ALA A 470 15.06 16.88 11.56
N GLU A 471 14.70 16.91 10.28
CA GLU A 471 14.62 18.15 9.50
C GLU A 471 13.18 18.69 9.52
N PRO A 472 12.96 20.01 9.39
CA PRO A 472 11.62 20.55 9.20
C PRO A 472 10.94 19.92 7.98
N ALA A 473 9.63 19.65 8.07
CA ALA A 473 8.88 19.20 6.91
C ALA A 473 8.83 20.32 5.85
N HIS A 474 9.37 20.05 4.66
CA HIS A 474 9.28 20.92 3.48
C HIS A 474 7.93 20.82 2.79
#